data_AF-A0A9D6CSJ4-F1
#
_entry.id   AF-A0A9D6CSJ4-F1
#
_cell.length_a   1.000
_cell.length_b   1.000
_cell.length_c   1.000
_cell.angle_alpha   90.00
_cell.angle_beta   90.00
_cell.angle_gamma   90.00
#
_symmetry.space_group_name_H-M   'P 1'
#
loop_
_entity.id
_entity.type
_entity.pdbx_description
1 polymer ?
#
loop_
_entity_poly.entity_id
_entity_poly.type
_entity_poly.pdbx_seq_one_letter_code
_entity_poly.pdbx_strand_id
1 'polypeptide(L)'
;MFRIALLCLLAATGLFAQKFGVGKAASPDEIAALDIAVSPDGKGLPPGQGTAAEGAKVYETQCRECHGPEGKGGDETGFIGTPADLKGDKPKKTVGSYWPYATTLWDYINRAMPFVRPGTLTDDQVYSVTAYILHLNGIVGENDTLNAETLPKVEMPNRNGFVPDPRPDVK
;
A
#
# COMPACT_ATOMS: atom_id res chain seq x y z
N MET A 1 -22.92 45.78 -35.41
CA MET A 1 -23.83 44.66 -35.72
C MET A 1 -22.98 43.42 -36.01
N PHE A 2 -23.46 42.24 -35.59
CA PHE A 2 -22.81 40.89 -35.59
C PHE A 2 -21.76 40.68 -34.49
N ARG A 3 -22.14 40.18 -33.30
CA ARG A 3 -22.56 38.82 -32.87
C ARG A 3 -21.39 37.87 -32.57
N ILE A 4 -21.26 37.60 -31.27
CA ILE A 4 -20.48 36.57 -30.58
C ILE A 4 -20.79 35.19 -31.15
N ALA A 5 -19.77 34.32 -31.27
CA ALA A 5 -19.95 32.88 -31.15
C ALA A 5 -18.66 32.25 -30.57
N LEU A 6 -18.62 32.16 -29.25
CA LEU A 6 -17.70 31.30 -28.51
C LEU A 6 -18.13 29.85 -28.78
N LEU A 7 -17.35 29.11 -29.56
CA LEU A 7 -17.59 27.69 -29.80
C LEU A 7 -17.05 26.89 -28.60
N CYS A 8 -17.89 26.64 -27.60
CA CYS A 8 -17.64 25.59 -26.62
C CYS A 8 -17.73 24.24 -27.34
N LEU A 9 -16.58 23.67 -27.71
CA LEU A 9 -16.50 22.25 -28.02
C LEU A 9 -16.72 21.47 -26.71
N LEU A 10 -17.96 21.06 -26.46
CA LEU A 10 -18.20 19.92 -25.57
C LEU A 10 -17.60 18.68 -26.24
N ALA A 11 -16.42 18.26 -25.78
CA ALA A 11 -15.91 16.93 -26.09
C ALA A 11 -16.85 15.91 -25.45
N ALA A 12 -17.77 15.37 -26.25
CA ALA A 12 -18.62 14.24 -25.88
C ALA A 12 -17.78 12.97 -25.82
N THR A 13 -16.97 12.80 -24.77
CA THR A 13 -16.32 11.52 -24.46
C THR A 13 -17.24 10.69 -23.59
N GLY A 14 -18.25 10.08 -24.21
CA GLY A 14 -19.08 9.15 -23.48
C GLY A 14 -20.02 8.43 -24.42
N LEU A 15 -19.60 7.29 -24.98
CA LEU A 15 -20.48 6.24 -25.52
C LEU A 15 -19.66 5.03 -26.00
N PHE A 16 -18.91 4.38 -25.10
CA PHE A 16 -18.43 3.00 -25.33
C PHE A 16 -18.96 1.99 -24.30
N ALA A 17 -19.89 2.40 -23.43
CA ALA A 17 -20.36 1.54 -22.34
C ALA A 17 -21.50 0.57 -22.72
N GLN A 18 -22.14 0.69 -23.88
CA GLN A 18 -23.37 -0.06 -24.14
C GLN A 18 -23.42 -0.73 -25.52
N LYS A 19 -22.54 -1.70 -25.77
CA LYS A 19 -22.74 -2.65 -26.90
C LYS A 19 -24.02 -3.49 -26.72
N PHE A 20 -24.41 -3.76 -25.48
CA PHE A 20 -25.55 -4.61 -25.12
C PHE A 20 -26.62 -3.89 -24.28
N GLY A 21 -26.52 -2.56 -24.08
CA GLY A 21 -27.50 -1.80 -23.29
C GLY A 21 -27.50 -2.08 -21.77
N VAL A 22 -26.45 -2.71 -21.23
CA VAL A 22 -26.32 -3.02 -19.79
C VAL A 22 -25.25 -2.14 -19.15
N GLY A 23 -25.50 -1.67 -17.93
CA GLY A 23 -24.58 -0.84 -17.15
C GLY A 23 -24.48 0.60 -17.65
N LYS A 24 -23.61 1.40 -17.01
CA LYS A 24 -23.27 2.77 -17.42
C LYS A 24 -21.75 2.94 -17.35
N ALA A 25 -21.20 3.91 -18.07
CA ALA A 25 -19.80 4.29 -17.87
C ALA A 25 -19.62 4.78 -16.44
N ALA A 26 -18.59 4.29 -15.75
CA ALA A 26 -18.23 4.80 -14.44
C ALA A 26 -17.74 6.25 -14.58
N SER A 27 -18.17 7.12 -13.67
CA SER A 27 -17.63 8.48 -13.62
C SER A 27 -16.18 8.46 -13.12
N PRO A 28 -15.40 9.52 -13.41
CA PRO A 28 -14.07 9.67 -12.81
C PRO A 28 -14.08 9.56 -11.28
N ASP A 29 -15.11 10.10 -10.63
CA ASP A 29 -15.25 10.02 -9.16
C ASP A 29 -15.56 8.60 -8.68
N GLU A 30 -16.41 7.86 -9.41
CA GLU A 30 -16.70 6.44 -9.11
C GLU A 30 -15.43 5.58 -9.24
N ILE A 31 -14.58 5.89 -10.24
CA ILE A 31 -13.28 5.21 -10.42
C ILE A 31 -12.32 5.60 -9.29
N ALA A 32 -12.15 6.89 -9.02
CA ALA A 32 -11.22 7.38 -8.00
C ALA A 32 -11.56 6.85 -6.59
N ALA A 33 -12.85 6.62 -6.28
CA ALA A 33 -13.28 6.04 -5.02
C ALA A 33 -12.93 4.54 -4.87
N LEU A 34 -12.68 3.82 -5.97
CA LEU A 34 -12.46 2.36 -5.97
C LEU A 34 -11.03 1.97 -6.35
N ASP A 35 -10.41 2.73 -7.27
CA ASP A 35 -9.07 2.50 -7.80
C ASP A 35 -8.00 3.12 -6.90
N ILE A 36 -7.89 2.56 -5.69
CA ILE A 36 -6.88 2.95 -4.69
C ILE A 36 -5.69 1.98 -4.65
N ALA A 37 -5.53 1.14 -5.68
CA ALA A 37 -4.50 0.10 -5.71
C ALA A 37 -3.12 0.71 -5.97
N VAL A 38 -2.13 0.31 -5.16
CA VAL A 38 -0.73 0.72 -5.35
C VAL A 38 0.10 -0.42 -5.94
N SER A 39 0.82 -0.11 -7.02
CA SER A 39 1.73 -1.04 -7.68
C SER A 39 3.13 -1.05 -7.04
N PRO A 40 3.93 -2.11 -7.24
CA PRO A 40 5.31 -2.19 -6.73
C PRO A 40 6.21 -1.00 -7.09
N ASP A 41 5.99 -0.37 -8.25
CA ASP A 41 6.73 0.80 -8.73
C ASP A 41 6.25 2.14 -8.15
N GLY A 42 5.24 2.12 -7.26
CA GLY A 42 4.66 3.30 -6.63
C GLY A 42 3.49 3.92 -7.38
N LYS A 43 3.11 3.41 -8.56
CA LYS A 43 1.91 3.90 -9.25
C LYS A 43 0.68 3.72 -8.35
N GLY A 44 -0.08 4.80 -8.18
CA GLY A 44 -1.25 4.84 -7.31
C GLY A 44 -1.01 5.43 -5.91
N LEU A 45 0.25 5.69 -5.54
CA LEU A 45 0.55 6.37 -4.27
C LEU A 45 0.01 7.82 -4.29
N PRO A 46 -0.78 8.23 -3.28
CA PRO A 46 -1.22 9.61 -3.15
C PRO A 46 -0.10 10.51 -2.61
N PRO A 47 -0.22 11.84 -2.80
CA PRO A 47 0.65 12.80 -2.13
C PRO A 47 0.56 12.63 -0.60
N GLY A 48 1.70 12.77 0.07
CA GLY A 48 1.80 12.65 1.51
C GLY A 48 3.20 12.22 1.91
N GLN A 49 3.47 12.24 3.20
CA GLN A 49 4.74 11.82 3.75
C GLN A 49 4.64 11.40 5.22
N GLY A 50 5.62 10.65 5.69
CA GLY A 50 5.74 10.30 7.09
C GLY A 50 7.09 9.71 7.46
N THR A 51 7.39 9.79 8.75
CA THR A 51 8.59 9.20 9.37
C THR A 51 8.21 8.11 10.36
N ALA A 52 9.18 7.28 10.77
CA ALA A 52 8.93 6.26 11.77
C ALA A 52 8.56 6.85 13.13
N ALA A 53 9.15 8.00 13.50
CA ALA A 53 8.83 8.71 14.74
C ALA A 53 7.36 9.18 14.80
N GLU A 54 6.81 9.64 13.68
CA GLU A 54 5.38 9.97 13.57
C GLU A 54 4.53 8.70 13.58
N GLY A 55 4.99 7.65 12.88
CA GLY A 55 4.31 6.36 12.79
C GLY A 55 4.15 5.67 14.13
N ALA A 56 5.14 5.78 15.02
CA ALA A 56 5.08 5.24 16.36
C ALA A 56 3.85 5.75 17.14
N LYS A 57 3.48 7.03 16.97
CA LYS A 57 2.32 7.65 17.63
C LYS A 57 1.00 7.10 17.09
N VAL A 58 0.91 6.95 15.76
CA VAL A 58 -0.27 6.37 15.11
C VAL A 58 -0.40 4.90 15.51
N TYR A 59 0.70 4.16 15.48
CA TYR A 59 0.76 2.74 15.84
C TYR A 59 0.25 2.48 17.25
N GLU A 60 0.70 3.27 18.23
CA GLU A 60 0.30 3.12 19.63
C GLU A 60 -1.22 3.19 19.82
N THR A 61 -1.90 4.03 19.02
CA THR A 61 -3.33 4.30 19.18
C THR A 61 -4.21 3.49 18.24
N GLN A 62 -3.71 3.07 17.07
CA GLN A 62 -4.51 2.44 16.02
C GLN A 62 -4.14 0.98 15.73
N CYS A 63 -2.97 0.51 16.16
CA CYS A 63 -2.42 -0.79 15.73
C CYS A 63 -2.05 -1.71 16.89
N ARG A 64 -1.48 -1.16 17.97
CA ARG A 64 -0.86 -1.90 19.08
C ARG A 64 -1.78 -2.93 19.73
N GLU A 65 -3.07 -2.66 19.85
CA GLU A 65 -4.02 -3.54 20.55
C GLU A 65 -4.05 -4.97 19.95
N CYS A 66 -3.91 -5.10 18.63
CA CYS A 66 -3.90 -6.40 17.95
C CYS A 66 -2.49 -6.86 17.58
N HIS A 67 -1.62 -5.92 17.18
CA HIS A 67 -0.28 -6.22 16.66
C HIS A 67 0.82 -6.21 17.73
N GLY A 68 0.46 -5.98 18.99
CA GLY A 68 1.37 -5.99 20.14
C GLY A 68 2.30 -4.77 20.22
N PRO A 69 3.04 -4.62 21.33
CA PRO A 69 4.04 -3.58 21.46
C PRO A 69 5.15 -3.79 20.42
N GLU A 70 5.58 -2.72 19.74
CA GLU A 70 6.66 -2.74 18.75
C GLU A 70 6.47 -3.81 17.64
N GLY A 71 5.22 -4.12 17.28
CA GLY A 71 4.93 -5.12 16.25
C GLY A 71 5.14 -6.58 16.63
N LYS A 72 5.40 -6.85 17.91
CA LYS A 72 5.66 -8.18 18.46
C LYS A 72 4.35 -8.86 18.88
N GLY A 73 3.34 -8.80 18.00
CA GLY A 73 2.10 -9.55 18.13
C GLY A 73 2.32 -11.06 18.02
N GLY A 74 1.25 -11.83 18.19
CA GLY A 74 1.30 -13.30 18.04
C GLY A 74 1.64 -13.73 16.62
N ASP A 75 1.67 -15.05 16.37
CA ASP A 75 2.14 -15.63 15.10
C ASP A 75 1.46 -15.03 13.85
N GLU A 76 0.18 -14.64 13.96
CA GLU A 76 -0.61 -14.08 12.85
C GLU A 76 -0.64 -12.54 12.81
N THR A 77 -0.26 -11.87 13.90
CA THR A 77 -0.37 -10.39 14.01
C THR A 77 0.98 -9.69 14.15
N GLY A 78 2.06 -10.43 14.40
CA GLY A 78 3.40 -9.88 14.44
C GLY A 78 3.98 -9.63 13.04
N PHE A 79 4.67 -8.50 12.87
CA PHE A 79 5.31 -8.15 11.59
C PHE A 79 6.84 -8.08 11.66
N ILE A 80 7.43 -8.47 12.80
CA ILE A 80 8.88 -8.50 13.02
C ILE A 80 9.48 -9.85 12.63
N GLY A 81 10.46 -9.81 11.72
CA GLY A 81 11.26 -10.97 11.35
C GLY A 81 12.34 -10.63 10.32
N THR A 82 13.18 -11.62 10.01
CA THR A 82 14.27 -11.54 9.04
C THR A 82 14.17 -12.70 8.05
N PRO A 83 14.81 -12.63 6.87
CA PRO A 83 14.79 -13.76 5.92
C PRO A 83 15.31 -15.09 6.50
N ALA A 84 16.10 -15.05 7.58
CA ALA A 84 16.55 -16.26 8.27
C ALA A 84 15.36 -17.05 8.88
N ASP A 85 14.28 -16.36 9.26
CA ASP A 85 13.08 -16.95 9.85
C ASP A 85 12.23 -17.74 8.85
N LEU A 86 12.57 -17.69 7.55
CA LEU A 86 11.91 -18.49 6.51
C LEU A 86 12.48 -19.92 6.41
N LYS A 87 13.52 -20.24 7.17
CA LYS A 87 14.18 -21.56 7.16
C LYS A 87 13.50 -22.52 8.15
N GLY A 88 13.52 -23.81 7.81
CA GLY A 88 13.02 -24.89 8.69
C GLY A 88 11.53 -25.20 8.53
N ASP A 89 11.03 -26.06 9.41
CA ASP A 89 9.69 -26.68 9.27
C ASP A 89 8.52 -25.74 9.64
N LYS A 90 8.82 -24.64 10.32
CA LYS A 90 7.84 -23.64 10.78
C LYS A 90 8.30 -22.23 10.43
N PRO A 91 8.30 -21.87 9.14
CA PRO A 91 8.77 -20.55 8.70
C PRO A 91 7.87 -19.44 9.24
N LYS A 92 8.46 -18.39 9.80
CA LYS A 92 7.73 -17.21 10.28
C LYS A 92 7.67 -16.16 9.17
N LYS A 93 6.52 -16.03 8.54
CA LYS A 93 6.29 -15.09 7.42
C LYS A 93 5.74 -13.78 7.94
N THR A 94 6.59 -12.75 7.98
CA THR A 94 6.25 -11.41 8.46
C THR A 94 6.55 -10.39 7.37
N VAL A 95 6.27 -9.12 7.63
CA VAL A 95 6.69 -8.02 6.74
C VAL A 95 8.20 -8.05 6.53
N GLY A 96 8.99 -8.10 7.61
CA GLY A 96 10.46 -8.08 7.51
C GLY A 96 11.09 -9.34 6.93
N SER A 97 10.48 -10.52 7.14
CA SER A 97 11.04 -11.77 6.65
C SER A 97 10.63 -12.11 5.22
N TYR A 98 9.39 -11.82 4.83
CA TYR A 98 8.77 -12.43 3.65
C TYR A 98 8.35 -11.44 2.58
N TRP A 99 7.85 -10.24 2.93
CA TRP A 99 7.20 -9.37 1.95
C TRP A 99 8.23 -8.75 0.98
N PRO A 100 7.98 -8.75 -0.35
CA PRO A 100 8.97 -8.29 -1.34
C PRO A 100 8.93 -6.78 -1.62
N TYR A 101 7.83 -6.08 -1.30
CA TYR A 101 7.66 -4.66 -1.62
C TYR A 101 7.08 -3.87 -0.45
N ALA A 102 7.71 -2.73 -0.13
CA ALA A 102 7.22 -1.80 0.89
C ALA A 102 5.90 -1.12 0.48
N THR A 103 5.66 -0.93 -0.82
CA THR A 103 4.41 -0.37 -1.34
C THR A 103 3.21 -1.28 -1.08
N THR A 104 3.39 -2.61 -1.06
CA THR A 104 2.32 -3.55 -0.66
C THR A 104 1.92 -3.38 0.79
N LEU A 105 2.87 -3.06 1.68
CA LEU A 105 2.56 -2.73 3.07
C LEU A 105 1.72 -1.46 3.17
N TRP A 106 2.09 -0.41 2.45
CA TRP A 106 1.32 0.84 2.41
C TRP A 106 -0.10 0.62 1.85
N ASP A 107 -0.23 -0.07 0.71
CA ASP A 107 -1.52 -0.37 0.07
C ASP A 107 -2.45 -1.12 1.03
N TYR A 108 -1.92 -2.15 1.69
CA TYR A 108 -2.67 -2.96 2.63
C TYR A 108 -3.11 -2.15 3.85
N ILE A 109 -2.23 -1.32 4.42
CA ILE A 109 -2.59 -0.47 5.56
C ILE A 109 -3.69 0.53 5.14
N ASN A 110 -3.53 1.20 4.01
CA ASN A 110 -4.49 2.18 3.51
C ASN A 110 -5.89 1.56 3.32
N ARG A 111 -5.94 0.41 2.65
CA ARG A 111 -7.21 -0.23 2.26
C ARG A 111 -7.87 -1.00 3.39
N ALA A 112 -7.10 -1.66 4.24
CA ALA A 112 -7.61 -2.70 5.13
C ALA A 112 -7.37 -2.42 6.62
N MET A 113 -6.61 -1.39 7.00
CA MET A 113 -6.32 -1.08 8.39
C MET A 113 -6.86 0.30 8.81
N PRO A 114 -7.11 0.50 10.12
CA PRO A 114 -7.16 -0.51 11.18
C PRO A 114 -8.30 -1.52 10.96
N PHE A 115 -8.12 -2.78 11.39
CA PHE A 115 -9.06 -3.86 11.09
C PHE A 115 -10.53 -3.54 11.43
N VAL A 116 -10.79 -2.86 12.55
CA VAL A 116 -12.14 -2.51 12.99
C VAL A 116 -12.74 -1.29 12.26
N ARG A 117 -11.90 -0.49 11.59
CA ARG A 117 -12.28 0.76 10.90
C ARG A 117 -11.35 1.01 9.68
N PRO A 118 -11.35 0.14 8.67
CA PRO A 118 -10.46 0.26 7.52
C PRO A 118 -10.67 1.56 6.75
N GLY A 119 -9.60 2.11 6.17
CA GLY A 119 -9.65 3.34 5.36
C GLY A 119 -9.86 4.64 6.15
N THR A 120 -9.62 4.62 7.47
CA THR A 120 -9.77 5.82 8.33
C THR A 120 -8.49 6.58 8.59
N LEU A 121 -7.33 6.03 8.21
CA LEU A 121 -6.06 6.73 8.27
C LEU A 121 -5.94 7.69 7.08
N THR A 122 -5.35 8.85 7.34
CA THR A 122 -4.90 9.77 6.27
C THR A 122 -3.66 9.22 5.58
N ASP A 123 -3.38 9.66 4.36
CA ASP A 123 -2.21 9.23 3.59
C ASP A 123 -0.89 9.42 4.36
N ASP A 124 -0.72 10.57 5.03
CA ASP A 124 0.43 10.84 5.91
C ASP A 124 0.55 9.84 7.06
N GLN A 125 -0.58 9.48 7.68
CA GLN A 125 -0.61 8.47 8.74
C GLN A 125 -0.26 7.08 8.21
N VAL A 126 -0.72 6.72 7.00
CA VAL A 126 -0.33 5.46 6.35
C VAL A 126 1.17 5.45 6.09
N TYR A 127 1.73 6.49 5.46
CA TYR A 127 3.18 6.61 5.24
C TYR A 127 3.97 6.50 6.55
N SER A 128 3.52 7.20 7.58
CA SER A 128 4.13 7.20 8.91
C SER A 128 4.15 5.79 9.51
N VAL A 129 3.01 5.08 9.55
CA VAL A 129 2.95 3.72 10.11
C VAL A 129 3.75 2.73 9.26
N THR A 130 3.73 2.85 7.94
CA THR A 130 4.61 2.09 7.05
C THR A 130 6.07 2.31 7.42
N ALA A 131 6.51 3.56 7.58
CA ALA A 131 7.87 3.89 7.99
C ALA A 131 8.24 3.27 9.35
N TYR A 132 7.31 3.32 10.31
CA TYR A 132 7.52 2.72 11.63
C TYR A 132 7.69 1.21 11.58
N ILE A 133 6.84 0.49 10.84
CA ILE A 133 6.95 -0.97 10.69
C ILE A 133 8.26 -1.36 10.00
N LEU A 134 8.67 -0.62 8.98
CA LEU A 134 9.93 -0.84 8.28
C LEU A 134 11.14 -0.55 9.20
N HIS A 135 11.05 0.51 10.01
CA HIS A 135 12.07 0.87 10.98
C HIS A 135 12.25 -0.20 12.06
N LEU A 136 11.14 -0.76 12.58
CA LEU A 136 11.19 -1.86 13.55
C LEU A 136 11.86 -3.13 12.99
N ASN A 137 11.89 -3.29 11.67
CA ASN A 137 12.61 -4.37 10.99
C ASN A 137 14.04 -3.96 10.55
N GLY A 138 14.51 -2.76 10.91
CA GLY A 138 15.83 -2.24 10.54
C GLY A 138 15.99 -1.92 9.05
N ILE A 139 14.88 -1.73 8.31
CA ILE A 139 14.89 -1.51 6.86
C ILE A 139 15.07 -0.03 6.51
N VAL A 140 14.53 0.87 7.34
CA VAL A 140 14.67 2.33 7.20
C VAL A 140 15.08 2.97 8.53
N GLY A 141 15.72 4.14 8.46
CA GLY A 141 16.05 4.95 9.62
C GLY A 141 14.83 5.58 10.28
N GLU A 142 14.97 5.96 11.55
CA GLU A 142 13.86 6.54 12.33
C GLU A 142 13.34 7.87 11.72
N ASN A 143 14.26 8.65 11.13
CA ASN A 143 13.99 9.98 10.56
C ASN A 143 13.93 9.97 9.03
N ASP A 144 14.02 8.80 8.40
CA ASP A 144 13.87 8.71 6.94
C ASP A 144 12.44 9.08 6.56
N THR A 145 12.29 9.96 5.57
CA THR A 145 10.97 10.38 5.08
C THR A 145 10.48 9.43 3.99
N LEU A 146 9.38 8.73 4.25
CA LEU A 146 8.66 7.95 3.24
C LEU A 146 7.56 8.78 2.59
N ASN A 147 7.51 8.76 1.27
CA ASN A 147 6.51 9.41 0.42
C ASN A 147 6.36 8.65 -0.91
N ALA A 148 5.56 9.19 -1.84
CA ALA A 148 5.32 8.59 -3.14
C ALA A 148 6.59 8.34 -3.98
N GLU A 149 7.66 9.10 -3.73
CA GLU A 149 8.93 8.99 -4.45
C GLU A 149 9.96 8.10 -3.76
N THR A 150 9.94 8.01 -2.43
CA THR A 150 10.94 7.28 -1.65
C THR A 150 10.50 5.88 -1.24
N LEU A 151 9.20 5.66 -0.98
CA LEU A 151 8.66 4.35 -0.60
C LEU A 151 8.93 3.26 -1.66
N PRO A 152 8.75 3.49 -2.98
CA PRO A 152 9.03 2.47 -3.99
C PRO A 152 10.51 2.10 -4.13
N LYS A 153 11.41 2.94 -3.58
CA LYS A 153 12.87 2.74 -3.61
C LYS A 153 13.36 1.91 -2.42
N VAL A 154 12.49 1.60 -1.45
CA VAL A 154 12.85 0.75 -0.31
C VAL A 154 13.06 -0.69 -0.79
N GLU A 155 14.29 -1.18 -0.63
CA GLU A 155 14.64 -2.56 -0.95
C GLU A 155 14.33 -3.49 0.23
N MET A 156 13.26 -4.27 0.09
CA MET A 156 12.86 -5.24 1.13
C MET A 156 13.85 -6.42 1.17
N PRO A 157 14.14 -7.00 2.36
CA PRO A 157 15.11 -8.10 2.50
C PRO A 157 14.80 -9.34 1.63
N ASN A 158 13.52 -9.61 1.36
CA ASN A 158 13.08 -10.74 0.54
C ASN A 158 12.63 -10.34 -0.88
N ARG A 159 13.13 -9.21 -1.42
CA ARG A 159 12.77 -8.67 -2.75
C ARG A 159 12.82 -9.72 -3.87
N ASN A 160 13.85 -10.57 -3.84
CA ASN A 160 14.11 -11.59 -4.86
C ASN A 160 13.71 -13.01 -4.42
N GLY A 161 12.92 -13.13 -3.35
CA GLY A 161 12.51 -14.42 -2.77
C GLY A 161 11.34 -15.11 -3.48
N PHE A 162 10.83 -14.53 -4.58
CA PHE A 162 9.65 -15.00 -5.29
C PHE A 162 9.99 -15.25 -6.76
N VAL A 163 9.43 -16.33 -7.31
CA VAL A 163 9.52 -16.68 -8.72
C VAL A 163 8.12 -16.92 -9.28
N PRO A 164 7.88 -16.65 -10.58
CA PRO A 164 6.66 -17.11 -11.25
C PRO A 164 6.49 -18.61 -11.10
N ASP A 165 5.24 -19.10 -11.17
CA ASP A 165 4.96 -20.54 -11.08
C ASP A 165 5.77 -21.31 -12.14
N PRO A 166 6.74 -22.15 -11.75
CA PRO A 166 7.60 -22.84 -12.69
C PRO A 166 6.94 -24.12 -13.23
N ARG A 167 5.73 -24.48 -12.79
CA ARG A 167 5.07 -25.70 -13.24
C ARG A 167 4.59 -25.58 -14.70
N PRO A 168 4.70 -26.67 -15.49
CA PRO A 168 5.04 -28.04 -15.07
C PRO A 168 6.55 -28.36 -15.05
N ASP A 169 7.43 -27.38 -15.30
CA ASP A 169 8.87 -27.59 -15.57
C ASP A 169 9.73 -27.86 -14.32
N VAL A 170 9.10 -28.00 -13.15
CA VAL A 170 9.72 -28.41 -11.89
C VAL A 170 9.74 -29.93 -11.80
N LYS A 171 10.95 -30.51 -11.81
CA LYS A 171 11.18 -31.93 -11.51
C LYS A 171 11.47 -32.15 -10.03
#